data_AF-A0A1M7ARH6-F1
#
_entry.id   AF-A0A1M7ARH6-F1
#
_cell.length_a   1.000
_cell.length_b   1.000
_cell.length_c   1.000
_cell.angle_alpha   90.00
_cell.angle_beta   90.00
_cell.angle_gamma   90.00
#
_symmetry.space_group_name_H-M   'P 1'
#
loop_
_entity.id
_entity.type
_entity.pdbx_description
1 polymer ?
#
loop_
_entity_poly.entity_id
_entity_poly.type
_entity_poly.pdbx_seq_one_letter_code
_entity_poly.pdbx_strand_id
1 'polypeptide(L)'
;MTTAHLLVAPSPPPPPRGLLRAGLAVAALAVASVFGIAALMLTGAAPQRTAVTCDPALAAAATTAIGRLSAEQLVNARTIVDVGRAMGVPARGRTVALATALQESTLRNLDHGDRDSLGLFQQRPSMGWGTPAQVRDPEYAARKFYEALLRVDGWEALPVTVAAQRVQRSAFPSAYAKWEGNAAALVSALGQVADVAGCAAPEPGAGERAIAWARQQLGKPYRWGATGPAAFDCSGLMQRAFAAAGITLPRTSRQQFTVGQTLPRDGARPGDLVFWAGDPTNPATIHHVALYLGDGQILEAPQSGQPVRIRALRPGERGLLPVVVRPGAAA
;
A
#
# COMPACT_ATOMS: atom_id res chain seq x y z
N MET A 1 -53.54 72.46 -54.06
CA MET A 1 -52.97 73.75 -53.63
C MET A 1 -52.06 73.51 -52.44
N THR A 2 -50.85 74.08 -52.51
CA THR A 2 -49.87 74.40 -51.45
C THR A 2 -48.50 73.78 -51.76
N THR A 3 -47.67 74.66 -52.28
CA THR A 3 -46.23 74.60 -52.54
C THR A 3 -45.48 74.31 -51.24
N ALA A 4 -44.45 73.44 -51.29
CA ALA A 4 -43.45 73.36 -50.22
C ALA A 4 -42.06 73.27 -50.85
N HIS A 5 -41.27 74.30 -50.56
CA HIS A 5 -39.93 74.54 -51.06
C HIS A 5 -38.93 73.47 -50.58
N LEU A 6 -38.10 73.04 -51.53
CA LEU A 6 -36.94 72.18 -51.34
C LEU A 6 -35.84 72.97 -50.61
N LEU A 7 -35.59 72.64 -49.34
CA LEU A 7 -34.45 73.15 -48.57
C LEU A 7 -33.34 72.10 -48.60
N VAL A 8 -32.25 72.46 -49.28
CA VAL A 8 -30.99 71.72 -49.34
C VAL A 8 -30.27 71.88 -48.00
N ALA A 9 -30.00 70.77 -47.31
CA ALA A 9 -29.14 70.72 -46.15
C ALA A 9 -27.72 70.24 -46.53
N PRO A 10 -26.66 70.78 -45.91
CA PRO A 10 -25.26 70.55 -46.27
C PRO A 10 -24.76 69.13 -45.93
N SER A 11 -23.75 68.69 -46.68
CA SER A 11 -23.11 67.37 -46.56
C SER A 11 -22.43 67.15 -45.20
N PRO A 12 -22.52 65.94 -44.61
CA PRO A 12 -21.81 65.61 -43.37
C PRO A 12 -20.28 65.45 -43.57
N PRO A 13 -19.47 65.71 -42.52
CA PRO A 13 -18.02 65.56 -42.58
C PRO A 13 -17.58 64.09 -42.72
N PRO A 14 -16.37 63.82 -43.25
CA PRO A 14 -15.88 62.46 -43.41
C PRO A 14 -15.65 61.79 -42.04
N PRO A 15 -15.84 60.47 -41.94
CA PRO A 15 -15.60 59.72 -40.71
C PRO A 15 -14.11 59.68 -40.35
N PRO A 16 -13.76 59.60 -39.05
CA PRO A 16 -12.39 59.49 -38.59
C PRO A 16 -11.70 58.24 -39.18
N ARG A 17 -10.51 58.45 -39.75
CA ARG A 17 -9.61 57.38 -40.18
C ARG A 17 -8.84 56.85 -38.96
N GLY A 18 -9.04 55.57 -38.65
CA GLY A 18 -8.27 54.79 -37.67
C GLY A 18 -9.23 54.02 -36.75
N LEU A 19 -9.25 52.69 -36.68
CA LEU A 19 -8.30 51.67 -37.08
C LEU A 19 -9.05 50.50 -37.75
N LEU A 20 -8.87 50.32 -39.07
CA LEU A 20 -8.92 48.99 -39.65
C LEU A 20 -7.77 48.20 -39.01
N ARG A 21 -8.08 47.20 -38.18
CA ARG A 21 -7.32 45.94 -37.98
C ARG A 21 -7.83 45.20 -36.73
N ALA A 22 -9.01 44.58 -36.81
CA ALA A 22 -9.41 43.45 -35.92
C ALA A 22 -10.72 42.76 -36.38
N GLY A 23 -11.00 42.69 -37.68
CA GLY A 23 -12.33 42.30 -38.18
C GLY A 23 -12.39 41.11 -39.14
N LEU A 24 -11.35 40.27 -39.21
CA LEU A 24 -11.29 39.14 -40.14
C LEU A 24 -10.72 37.84 -39.52
N ALA A 25 -10.69 37.74 -38.19
CA ALA A 25 -10.25 36.53 -37.48
C ALA A 25 -11.36 35.82 -36.69
N VAL A 26 -12.61 36.30 -36.73
CA VAL A 26 -13.71 35.76 -35.90
C VAL A 26 -14.72 34.93 -36.70
N ALA A 27 -14.74 35.00 -38.03
CA ALA A 27 -15.68 34.23 -38.86
C ALA A 27 -15.14 32.90 -39.41
N ALA A 28 -13.84 32.59 -39.23
CA ALA A 28 -13.25 31.30 -39.64
C ALA A 28 -13.17 30.27 -38.49
N LEU A 29 -13.47 30.67 -37.25
CA LEU A 29 -13.41 29.78 -36.07
C LEU A 29 -14.74 29.11 -35.70
N ALA A 30 -15.84 29.41 -36.42
CA ALA A 30 -17.17 28.88 -36.08
C ALA A 30 -17.58 27.65 -36.92
N VAL A 31 -16.90 27.34 -38.03
CA VAL A 31 -17.22 26.18 -38.90
C VAL A 31 -16.24 25.00 -38.71
N ALA A 32 -15.07 25.23 -38.12
CA ALA A 32 -14.14 24.16 -37.72
C ALA A 32 -14.59 23.37 -36.46
N SER A 33 -15.61 23.87 -35.75
CA SER A 33 -16.05 23.34 -34.45
C SER A 33 -17.16 22.29 -34.54
N VAL A 34 -17.74 22.07 -35.72
CA VAL A 34 -18.82 21.07 -35.92
C VAL A 34 -18.33 19.81 -36.62
N PHE A 35 -17.22 19.85 -37.37
CA PHE A 35 -16.62 18.65 -37.99
C PHE A 35 -15.49 18.02 -37.19
N GLY A 36 -14.93 18.71 -36.19
CA GLY A 36 -13.91 18.14 -35.28
C GLY A 36 -14.45 17.17 -34.23
N ILE A 37 -15.78 17.11 -34.03
CA ILE A 37 -16.42 16.26 -33.00
C ILE A 37 -16.91 14.93 -33.61
N ALA A 38 -17.02 14.82 -34.94
CA ALA A 38 -17.45 13.59 -35.62
C ALA A 38 -16.28 12.65 -36.03
N ALA A 39 -15.03 13.13 -36.03
CA ALA A 39 -13.86 12.32 -36.40
C ALA A 39 -13.12 11.70 -35.20
N LEU A 40 -13.53 12.00 -33.96
CA LEU A 40 -12.92 11.45 -32.73
C LEU A 40 -13.74 10.30 -32.10
N MET A 41 -14.68 9.73 -32.85
CA MET A 41 -15.56 8.62 -32.40
C MET A 41 -15.33 7.30 -33.16
N LEU A 42 -14.23 7.18 -33.92
CA LEU A 42 -13.88 5.97 -34.69
C LEU A 42 -12.56 5.30 -34.26
N THR A 43 -11.85 5.82 -33.27
CA THR A 43 -10.84 5.04 -32.55
C THR A 43 -11.50 4.45 -31.30
N GLY A 44 -12.11 3.27 -31.45
CA GLY A 44 -12.63 2.45 -30.36
C GLY A 44 -11.57 1.91 -29.41
N ALA A 45 -10.58 2.72 -29.03
CA ALA A 45 -9.75 2.45 -27.88
C ALA A 45 -10.56 2.83 -26.65
N ALA A 46 -11.37 1.87 -26.17
CA ALA A 46 -11.80 1.88 -24.78
C ALA A 46 -10.57 2.23 -23.92
N PRO A 47 -10.70 3.09 -22.88
CA PRO A 47 -9.58 3.35 -21.99
C PRO A 47 -9.11 1.98 -21.51
N GLN A 48 -7.89 1.61 -21.92
CA GLN A 48 -7.26 0.40 -21.43
C GLN A 48 -7.28 0.59 -19.91
N ARG A 49 -8.14 -0.17 -19.24
CA ARG A 49 -8.00 -0.42 -17.81
C ARG A 49 -6.57 -0.90 -17.71
N THR A 50 -5.68 -0.05 -17.24
CA THR A 50 -4.34 -0.47 -16.89
C THR A 50 -4.59 -1.60 -15.91
N ALA A 51 -4.33 -2.83 -16.35
CA ALA A 51 -4.24 -3.94 -15.45
C ALA A 51 -3.21 -3.46 -14.43
N VAL A 52 -3.67 -3.18 -13.21
CA VAL A 52 -2.79 -2.82 -12.10
C VAL A 52 -1.85 -4.00 -12.01
N THR A 53 -0.62 -3.81 -12.48
CA THR A 53 0.41 -4.82 -12.39
C THR A 53 0.53 -5.15 -10.91
N CYS A 54 0.24 -6.41 -10.55
CA CYS A 54 0.31 -6.87 -9.18
C CYS A 54 1.68 -6.49 -8.62
N ASP A 55 1.70 -5.57 -7.64
CA ASP A 55 2.91 -5.35 -6.86
C ASP A 55 3.03 -6.56 -5.91
N PRO A 56 4.06 -7.41 -6.09
CA PRO A 56 4.22 -8.64 -5.31
C PRO A 56 4.44 -8.35 -3.82
N ALA A 57 4.96 -7.18 -3.45
CA ALA A 57 5.09 -6.78 -2.05
C ALA A 57 3.73 -6.44 -1.43
N LEU A 58 2.85 -5.75 -2.19
CA LEU A 58 1.47 -5.55 -1.76
C LEU A 58 0.68 -6.86 -1.69
N ALA A 59 0.93 -7.80 -2.61
CA ALA A 59 0.27 -9.11 -2.61
C ALA A 59 0.71 -9.99 -1.42
N ALA A 60 2.00 -10.03 -1.09
CA ALA A 60 2.51 -10.76 0.08
C ALA A 60 2.06 -10.10 1.40
N ALA A 61 2.04 -8.76 1.46
CA ALA A 61 1.49 -8.02 2.59
C ALA A 61 -0.01 -8.26 2.75
N ALA A 62 -0.75 -8.33 1.65
CA ALA A 62 -2.17 -8.67 1.60
C ALA A 62 -2.45 -10.09 2.13
N THR A 63 -1.73 -11.10 1.63
CA THR A 63 -1.88 -12.49 2.10
C THR A 63 -1.52 -12.63 3.57
N THR A 64 -0.48 -11.95 4.03
CA THR A 64 -0.10 -11.92 5.45
C THR A 64 -1.14 -11.19 6.30
N ALA A 65 -1.69 -10.09 5.81
CA ALA A 65 -2.74 -9.34 6.50
C ALA A 65 -4.03 -10.17 6.62
N ILE A 66 -4.48 -10.80 5.53
CA ILE A 66 -5.66 -11.67 5.51
C ILE A 66 -5.46 -12.90 6.39
N GLY A 67 -4.31 -13.58 6.30
CA GLY A 67 -4.01 -14.78 7.09
C GLY A 67 -3.93 -14.54 8.60
N ARG A 68 -3.88 -13.28 9.04
CA ARG A 68 -3.93 -12.87 10.45
C ARG A 68 -5.34 -12.53 10.93
N LEU A 69 -6.32 -12.38 10.03
CA LEU A 69 -7.70 -12.06 10.38
C LEU A 69 -8.49 -13.35 10.66
N SER A 70 -9.39 -13.29 11.64
CA SER A 70 -10.42 -14.30 11.80
C SER A 70 -11.43 -14.26 10.64
N ALA A 71 -12.23 -15.32 10.50
CA ALA A 71 -13.31 -15.36 9.50
C ALA A 71 -14.29 -14.18 9.65
N GLU A 72 -14.64 -13.82 10.90
CA GLU A 72 -15.48 -12.65 11.20
C GLU A 72 -14.84 -11.35 10.70
N GLN A 73 -13.57 -11.13 11.04
CA GLN A 73 -12.84 -9.91 10.67
C GLN A 73 -12.68 -9.79 9.15
N LEU A 74 -12.47 -10.91 8.45
CA LEU A 74 -12.37 -10.94 6.99
C LEU A 74 -13.71 -10.59 6.33
N VAL A 75 -14.83 -11.14 6.83
CA VAL A 75 -16.18 -10.80 6.34
C VAL A 75 -16.43 -9.31 6.52
N ASN A 76 -16.18 -8.77 7.71
CA ASN A 76 -16.38 -7.35 7.99
C ASN A 76 -15.48 -6.45 7.11
N ALA A 77 -14.21 -6.83 6.91
CA ALA A 77 -13.31 -6.10 6.03
C ALA A 77 -13.80 -6.09 4.57
N ARG A 78 -14.29 -7.23 4.08
CA ARG A 78 -14.88 -7.34 2.73
C ARG A 78 -16.12 -6.46 2.60
N THR A 79 -17.02 -6.47 3.59
CA THR A 79 -18.20 -5.61 3.61
C THR A 79 -17.83 -4.12 3.50
N ILE A 80 -16.83 -3.65 4.27
CA ILE A 80 -16.36 -2.25 4.19
C ILE A 80 -15.85 -1.91 2.78
N VAL A 81 -15.10 -2.81 2.15
CA VAL A 81 -14.54 -2.59 0.80
C VAL A 81 -15.64 -2.60 -0.27
N ASP A 82 -16.57 -3.54 -0.19
CA ASP A 82 -17.64 -3.71 -1.19
C ASP A 82 -18.66 -2.57 -1.13
N VAL A 83 -19.03 -2.11 0.07
CA VAL A 83 -19.87 -0.90 0.22
C VAL A 83 -19.17 0.32 -0.38
N GLY A 84 -17.89 0.52 -0.09
CA GLY A 84 -17.13 1.64 -0.65
C GLY A 84 -17.04 1.60 -2.18
N ARG A 85 -16.88 0.41 -2.76
CA ARG A 85 -16.92 0.21 -4.22
C ARG A 85 -18.30 0.52 -4.80
N ALA A 86 -19.37 0.01 -4.19
CA ALA A 86 -20.74 0.25 -4.64
C ALA A 86 -21.09 1.75 -4.63
N MET A 87 -20.51 2.51 -3.69
CA MET A 87 -20.64 3.96 -3.60
C MET A 87 -19.68 4.75 -4.52
N GLY A 88 -18.83 4.08 -5.31
CA GLY A 88 -17.84 4.75 -6.16
C GLY A 88 -16.68 5.41 -5.40
N VAL A 89 -16.49 5.09 -4.11
CA VAL A 89 -15.41 5.65 -3.28
C VAL A 89 -14.06 5.13 -3.77
N PRO A 90 -13.07 6.01 -4.05
CA PRO A 90 -11.73 5.60 -4.47
C PRO A 90 -11.04 4.68 -3.46
N ALA A 91 -10.03 3.92 -3.91
CA ALA A 91 -9.27 3.00 -3.05
C ALA A 91 -8.74 3.67 -1.77
N ARG A 92 -8.26 4.92 -1.88
CA ARG A 92 -7.81 5.71 -0.73
C ARG A 92 -8.89 5.90 0.33
N GLY A 93 -10.13 6.17 -0.05
CA GLY A 93 -11.23 6.33 0.91
C GLY A 93 -11.58 5.00 1.60
N ARG A 94 -11.48 3.89 0.87
CA ARG A 94 -11.63 2.54 1.45
C ARG A 94 -10.51 2.21 2.44
N THR A 95 -9.29 2.70 2.19
CA THR A 95 -8.17 2.57 3.14
C THR A 95 -8.45 3.34 4.43
N VAL A 96 -9.02 4.55 4.34
CA VAL A 96 -9.44 5.34 5.51
C VAL A 96 -10.48 4.60 6.34
N ALA A 97 -11.49 4.01 5.69
CA ALA A 97 -12.52 3.24 6.39
C ALA A 97 -11.96 1.98 7.08
N LEU A 98 -11.13 1.18 6.39
CA LEU A 98 -10.53 -0.01 6.99
C LEU A 98 -9.57 0.33 8.12
N ALA A 99 -8.74 1.37 7.98
CA ALA A 99 -7.86 1.83 9.06
C ALA A 99 -8.66 2.31 10.29
N THR A 100 -9.82 2.94 10.05
CA THR A 100 -10.73 3.34 11.13
C THR A 100 -11.29 2.11 11.83
N ALA A 101 -11.93 1.17 11.12
CA ALA A 101 -12.52 -0.03 11.75
C ALA A 101 -11.48 -0.93 12.45
N LEU A 102 -10.25 -1.00 11.92
CA LEU A 102 -9.13 -1.66 12.59
C LEU A 102 -8.78 -1.00 13.93
N GLN A 103 -8.80 0.33 13.98
CA GLN A 103 -8.51 1.07 15.20
C GLN A 103 -9.66 1.03 16.21
N GLU A 104 -10.91 1.13 15.74
CA GLU A 104 -12.09 1.24 16.60
C GLU A 104 -12.49 -0.12 17.20
N SER A 105 -12.40 -1.21 16.43
CA SER A 105 -12.91 -2.50 16.87
C SER A 105 -12.04 -3.69 16.48
N THR A 106 -10.88 -3.46 15.86
CA THR A 106 -10.08 -4.50 15.21
C THR A 106 -10.90 -5.30 14.18
N LEU A 107 -11.81 -4.65 13.44
CA LEU A 107 -12.75 -5.26 12.48
C LEU A 107 -13.76 -6.23 13.08
N ARG A 108 -14.07 -6.11 14.38
CA ARG A 108 -15.12 -6.89 15.05
C ARG A 108 -16.40 -6.09 15.17
N ASN A 109 -17.55 -6.73 14.99
CA ASN A 109 -18.83 -6.03 15.07
C ASN A 109 -19.35 -6.05 16.51
N LEU A 110 -18.89 -5.10 17.32
CA LEU A 110 -19.11 -5.09 18.77
C LEU A 110 -20.52 -4.62 19.13
N ASP A 111 -21.12 -5.24 20.14
CA ASP A 111 -22.39 -4.84 20.76
C ASP A 111 -22.21 -3.90 21.96
N HIS A 112 -20.98 -3.48 22.22
CA HIS A 112 -20.58 -2.60 23.32
C HIS A 112 -19.41 -1.69 22.89
N GLY A 113 -19.13 -0.68 23.71
CA GLY A 113 -18.10 0.34 23.48
C GLY A 113 -18.10 1.39 24.60
N ASP A 114 -17.32 2.46 24.42
CA ASP A 114 -17.43 3.64 25.29
C ASP A 114 -18.81 4.31 25.12
N ARG A 115 -19.48 4.64 26.23
CA ARG A 115 -20.85 5.19 26.24
C ARG A 115 -21.84 4.29 25.48
N ASP A 116 -22.43 4.81 24.39
CA ASP A 116 -23.37 4.10 23.51
C ASP A 116 -22.74 3.79 22.14
N SER A 117 -21.42 3.77 22.03
CA SER A 117 -20.73 3.38 20.80
C SER A 117 -20.94 1.90 20.48
N LEU A 118 -21.24 1.61 19.22
CA LEU A 118 -21.55 0.25 18.74
C LEU A 118 -20.93 -0.01 17.36
N GLY A 119 -20.79 -1.30 17.04
CA GLY A 119 -20.46 -1.79 15.71
C GLY A 119 -19.00 -1.58 15.28
N LEU A 120 -18.75 -1.80 13.98
CA LEU A 120 -17.40 -1.78 13.37
C LEU A 120 -16.64 -0.48 13.54
N PHE A 121 -17.36 0.63 13.56
CA PHE A 121 -16.79 1.98 13.59
C PHE A 121 -16.98 2.65 14.95
N GLN A 122 -17.47 1.91 15.96
CA GLN A 122 -17.81 2.45 17.29
C GLN A 122 -18.65 3.73 17.20
N GLN A 123 -19.66 3.71 16.32
CA GLN A 123 -20.53 4.83 16.03
C GLN A 123 -21.59 4.98 17.13
N ARG A 124 -21.87 6.22 17.55
CA ARG A 124 -22.82 6.53 18.63
C ARG A 124 -24.20 6.90 18.09
N PRO A 125 -25.27 6.15 18.39
CA PRO A 125 -26.64 6.52 18.07
C PRO A 125 -27.02 7.92 18.56
N SER A 126 -26.63 8.28 19.79
CA SER A 126 -26.88 9.61 20.37
C SER A 126 -26.21 10.78 19.63
N MET A 127 -25.24 10.50 18.76
CA MET A 127 -24.56 11.50 17.91
C MET A 127 -25.14 11.56 16.49
N GLY A 128 -26.26 10.88 16.23
CA GLY A 128 -26.95 10.91 14.95
C GLY A 128 -26.42 9.94 13.89
N TRP A 129 -25.61 8.95 14.27
CA TRP A 129 -25.09 7.94 13.32
C TRP A 129 -26.18 6.96 12.85
N GLY A 130 -27.26 6.79 13.60
CA GLY A 130 -28.37 5.88 13.30
C GLY A 130 -28.96 5.29 14.58
N THR A 131 -29.91 4.36 14.47
CA THR A 131 -30.40 3.60 15.63
C THR A 131 -29.39 2.54 16.07
N PRO A 132 -29.47 2.01 17.31
CA PRO A 132 -28.60 0.93 17.77
C PRO A 132 -28.61 -0.32 16.89
N ALA A 133 -29.72 -0.61 16.20
CA ALA A 133 -29.79 -1.73 15.26
C ALA A 133 -29.05 -1.40 13.96
N GLN A 134 -29.22 -0.18 13.44
CA GLN A 134 -28.57 0.27 12.22
C GLN A 134 -27.05 0.35 12.37
N VAL A 135 -26.51 0.93 13.45
CA VAL A 135 -25.05 1.05 13.61
C VAL A 135 -24.35 -0.30 13.87
N ARG A 136 -25.11 -1.35 14.24
CA ARG A 136 -24.63 -2.73 14.34
C ARG A 136 -24.76 -3.51 13.03
N ASP A 137 -25.38 -2.94 12.00
CA ASP A 137 -25.36 -3.50 10.65
C ASP A 137 -24.06 -3.03 9.95
N PRO A 138 -23.14 -3.96 9.60
CA PRO A 138 -21.87 -3.61 8.95
C PRO A 138 -22.00 -2.80 7.66
N GLU A 139 -23.03 -3.07 6.84
CA GLU A 139 -23.23 -2.38 5.57
C GLU A 139 -23.73 -0.96 5.82
N TYR A 140 -24.71 -0.81 6.71
CA TYR A 140 -25.20 0.51 7.11
C TYR A 140 -24.08 1.36 7.72
N ALA A 141 -23.34 0.82 8.69
CA ALA A 141 -22.27 1.54 9.38
C ALA A 141 -21.17 2.00 8.42
N ALA A 142 -20.75 1.13 7.49
CA ALA A 142 -19.80 1.47 6.44
C ALA A 142 -20.33 2.55 5.49
N ARG A 143 -21.59 2.45 5.06
CA ARG A 143 -22.24 3.45 4.19
C ARG A 143 -22.26 4.82 4.87
N LYS A 144 -22.69 4.89 6.13
CA LYS A 144 -22.70 6.14 6.92
C LYS A 144 -21.30 6.71 7.09
N PHE A 145 -20.29 5.87 7.31
CA PHE A 145 -18.91 6.31 7.39
C PHE A 145 -18.46 6.99 6.08
N TYR A 146 -18.70 6.36 4.92
CA TYR A 146 -18.34 6.94 3.63
C TYR A 146 -19.11 8.21 3.32
N GLU A 147 -20.41 8.28 3.63
CA GLU A 147 -21.19 9.51 3.52
C GLU A 147 -20.58 10.65 4.34
N ALA A 148 -20.05 10.36 5.54
CA ALA A 148 -19.37 11.36 6.36
C ALA A 148 -18.00 11.73 5.78
N LEU A 149 -17.20 10.77 5.30
CA LEU A 149 -15.92 11.00 4.66
C LEU A 149 -16.03 11.92 3.44
N LEU A 150 -17.00 11.67 2.56
CA LEU A 150 -17.21 12.45 1.34
C LEU A 150 -17.67 13.90 1.61
N ARG A 151 -18.09 14.23 2.84
CA ARG A 151 -18.41 15.61 3.25
C ARG A 151 -17.20 16.35 3.83
N VAL A 152 -16.05 15.69 4.00
CA VAL A 152 -14.82 16.32 4.49
C VAL A 152 -14.08 16.95 3.32
N ASP A 153 -14.00 18.28 3.28
CA ASP A 153 -13.29 18.99 2.21
C ASP A 153 -11.82 18.56 2.10
N GLY A 154 -11.41 18.20 0.88
CA GLY A 154 -10.04 17.82 0.54
C GLY A 154 -9.54 16.53 1.21
N TRP A 155 -10.45 15.66 1.66
CA TRP A 155 -10.10 14.41 2.34
C TRP A 155 -9.12 13.54 1.55
N GLU A 156 -9.15 13.61 0.22
CA GLU A 156 -8.28 12.89 -0.69
C GLU A 156 -6.80 13.25 -0.48
N ALA A 157 -6.49 14.48 -0.08
CA ALA A 157 -5.13 14.94 0.16
C ALA A 157 -4.68 14.78 1.61
N LEU A 158 -5.60 14.51 2.54
CA LEU A 158 -5.29 14.40 3.96
C LEU A 158 -4.57 13.08 4.26
N PRO A 159 -3.64 13.05 5.24
CA PRO A 159 -3.18 11.80 5.83
C PRO A 159 -4.37 10.96 6.30
N VAL A 160 -4.27 9.63 6.19
CA VAL A 160 -5.38 8.70 6.54
C VAL A 160 -5.90 8.96 7.95
N THR A 161 -5.00 9.22 8.88
CA THR A 161 -5.33 9.55 10.27
C THR A 161 -6.15 10.82 10.42
N VAL A 162 -5.81 11.86 9.66
CA VAL A 162 -6.50 13.16 9.69
C VAL A 162 -7.88 13.04 9.05
N ALA A 163 -8.01 12.29 7.95
CA ALA A 163 -9.30 12.01 7.33
C ALA A 163 -10.23 11.22 8.29
N ALA A 164 -9.74 10.12 8.86
CA ALA A 164 -10.48 9.31 9.84
C ALA A 164 -10.90 10.13 11.06
N GLN A 165 -9.97 10.93 11.60
CA GLN A 165 -10.23 11.82 12.72
C GLN A 165 -11.29 12.88 12.41
N ARG A 166 -11.31 13.45 11.20
CA ARG A 166 -12.35 14.43 10.80
C ARG A 166 -13.72 13.80 10.65
N VAL A 167 -13.79 12.53 10.24
CA VAL A 167 -15.04 11.77 10.17
C VAL A 167 -15.57 11.42 11.56
N GLN A 168 -14.72 10.81 12.40
CA GLN A 168 -15.15 10.28 13.70
C GLN A 168 -15.21 11.33 14.81
N ARG A 169 -14.45 12.43 14.67
CA ARG A 169 -14.25 13.44 15.73
C ARG A 169 -13.79 12.80 17.05
N SER A 170 -12.86 11.85 16.97
CA SER A 170 -12.31 11.10 18.12
C SER A 170 -11.38 11.96 18.99
N ALA A 171 -11.01 11.50 20.18
CA ALA A 171 -10.08 12.23 21.06
C ALA A 171 -8.59 11.95 20.73
N PHE A 172 -8.27 11.06 19.78
CA PHE A 172 -6.91 10.54 19.56
C PHE A 172 -6.47 10.55 18.08
N PRO A 173 -6.02 11.70 17.54
CA PRO A 173 -5.77 11.90 16.10
C PRO A 173 -4.71 10.98 15.47
N SER A 174 -3.71 10.53 16.23
CA SER A 174 -2.53 9.82 15.71
C SER A 174 -2.61 8.30 15.75
N ALA A 175 -3.64 7.72 16.39
CA ALA A 175 -3.74 6.28 16.62
C ALA A 175 -3.91 5.44 15.34
N TYR A 176 -4.38 6.06 14.25
CA TYR A 176 -4.71 5.40 13.00
C TYR A 176 -3.49 5.11 12.10
N ALA A 177 -2.35 5.77 12.31
CA ALA A 177 -1.19 5.70 11.40
C ALA A 177 -0.59 4.28 11.32
N LYS A 178 -0.61 3.55 12.44
CA LYS A 178 -0.12 2.17 12.53
C LYS A 178 -0.92 1.18 11.67
N TRP A 179 -2.15 1.52 11.29
CA TRP A 179 -3.05 0.65 10.51
C TRP A 179 -3.04 0.95 9.02
N GLU A 180 -2.47 2.07 8.58
CA GLU A 180 -2.53 2.52 7.19
C GLU A 180 -1.97 1.47 6.21
N GLY A 181 -0.81 0.89 6.51
CA GLY A 181 -0.21 -0.17 5.71
C GLY A 181 -1.07 -1.44 5.63
N ASN A 182 -1.62 -1.89 6.76
CA ASN A 182 -2.49 -3.06 6.82
C ASN A 182 -3.81 -2.83 6.07
N ALA A 183 -4.40 -1.64 6.22
CA ALA A 183 -5.62 -1.26 5.55
C ALA A 183 -5.42 -1.14 4.03
N ALA A 184 -4.31 -0.56 3.58
CA ALA A 184 -3.97 -0.50 2.15
C ALA A 184 -3.79 -1.89 1.55
N ALA A 185 -3.11 -2.80 2.25
CA ALA A 185 -2.95 -4.18 1.83
C ALA A 185 -4.30 -4.91 1.72
N LEU A 186 -5.20 -4.73 2.71
CA LEU A 186 -6.55 -5.30 2.67
C LEU A 186 -7.42 -4.73 1.54
N VAL A 187 -7.39 -3.41 1.31
CA VAL A 187 -8.08 -2.79 0.16
C VAL A 187 -7.55 -3.35 -1.15
N SER A 188 -6.24 -3.54 -1.28
CA SER A 188 -5.65 -4.13 -2.49
C SER A 188 -6.13 -5.57 -2.69
N ALA A 189 -6.10 -6.37 -1.63
CA ALA A 189 -6.47 -7.79 -1.66
C ALA A 189 -7.95 -8.03 -1.96
N LEU A 190 -8.82 -7.29 -1.26
CA LEU A 190 -10.28 -7.40 -1.39
C LEU A 190 -10.78 -6.63 -2.62
N GLY A 191 -9.98 -5.63 -3.06
CA GLY A 191 -10.22 -4.69 -4.15
C GLY A 191 -10.04 -5.22 -5.57
N GLN A 192 -9.63 -6.48 -5.77
CA GLN A 192 -9.31 -7.01 -7.10
C GLN A 192 -9.84 -8.43 -7.49
N VAL A 193 -10.68 -9.17 -6.73
CA VAL A 193 -11.18 -10.47 -7.29
C VAL A 193 -12.55 -10.96 -6.81
N ALA A 194 -13.34 -11.46 -7.78
CA ALA A 194 -14.55 -12.27 -7.60
C ALA A 194 -14.25 -13.78 -7.42
N ASP A 195 -12.99 -14.21 -7.53
CA ASP A 195 -12.59 -15.59 -7.31
C ASP A 195 -11.21 -15.63 -6.65
N VAL A 196 -11.18 -15.93 -5.35
CA VAL A 196 -9.96 -15.99 -4.53
C VAL A 196 -9.16 -17.28 -4.74
N ALA A 197 -9.58 -18.19 -5.63
CA ALA A 197 -8.88 -19.45 -5.92
C ALA A 197 -8.27 -19.53 -7.34
N GLY A 198 -8.54 -18.58 -8.23
CA GLY A 198 -8.16 -18.67 -9.66
C GLY A 198 -6.96 -17.85 -10.12
N CYS A 199 -6.43 -16.93 -9.31
CA CYS A 199 -5.20 -16.20 -9.62
C CYS A 199 -4.05 -16.86 -8.88
N ALA A 200 -3.18 -17.59 -9.59
CA ALA A 200 -1.89 -17.95 -9.02
C ALA A 200 -1.18 -16.64 -8.64
N ALA A 201 -0.96 -16.44 -7.34
CA ALA A 201 -0.02 -15.43 -6.88
C ALA A 201 1.31 -15.66 -7.63
N PRO A 202 2.05 -14.61 -8.02
CA PRO A 202 3.45 -14.84 -8.34
C PRO A 202 4.05 -15.54 -7.11
N GLU A 203 4.76 -16.64 -7.36
CA GLU A 203 5.43 -17.40 -6.30
C GLU A 203 6.14 -16.41 -5.36
N PRO A 204 5.95 -16.50 -4.02
CA PRO A 204 6.52 -15.53 -3.09
C PRO A 204 7.99 -15.32 -3.42
N GLY A 205 8.50 -14.09 -3.37
CA GLY A 205 9.90 -13.81 -3.70
C GLY A 205 10.84 -14.75 -2.94
N ALA A 206 12.04 -14.98 -3.49
CA ALA A 206 12.92 -15.98 -2.91
C ALA A 206 13.28 -15.67 -1.45
N GLY A 207 13.35 -14.38 -1.07
CA GLY A 207 13.51 -13.94 0.31
C GLY A 207 12.35 -14.36 1.22
N GLU A 208 11.11 -14.17 0.79
CA GLU A 208 9.91 -14.55 1.55
C GLU A 208 9.78 -16.07 1.71
N ARG A 209 10.07 -16.84 0.66
CA ARG A 209 10.11 -18.31 0.75
C ARG A 209 11.20 -18.78 1.71
N ALA A 210 12.37 -18.14 1.68
CA ALA A 210 13.47 -18.43 2.60
C ALA A 210 13.08 -18.11 4.06
N ILE A 211 12.42 -16.98 4.31
CA ILE A 211 11.90 -16.62 5.65
C ILE A 211 10.89 -17.65 6.12
N ALA A 212 9.92 -18.02 5.28
CA ALA A 212 8.88 -18.99 5.63
C ALA A 212 9.50 -20.34 6.04
N TRP A 213 10.48 -20.82 5.27
CA TRP A 213 11.21 -22.04 5.59
C TRP A 213 12.04 -21.90 6.87
N ALA A 214 12.76 -20.79 7.04
CA ALA A 214 13.62 -20.56 8.20
C ALA A 214 12.82 -20.46 9.51
N ARG A 215 11.60 -19.90 9.47
CA ARG A 215 10.69 -19.83 10.63
C ARG A 215 10.28 -21.21 11.14
N GLN A 216 10.15 -22.20 10.27
CA GLN A 216 9.87 -23.59 10.67
C GLN A 216 11.05 -24.24 11.42
N GLN A 217 12.23 -23.61 11.42
CA GLN A 217 13.42 -24.11 12.10
C GLN A 217 13.61 -23.51 13.49
N LEU A 218 12.75 -22.58 13.92
CA LEU A 218 12.85 -21.94 15.24
C LEU A 218 12.88 -22.98 16.36
N GLY A 219 13.75 -22.75 17.35
CA GLY A 219 13.97 -23.67 18.47
C GLY A 219 14.96 -24.80 18.21
N LYS A 220 15.34 -25.07 16.95
CA LYS A 220 16.33 -26.12 16.65
C LYS A 220 17.73 -25.75 17.18
N PRO A 221 18.52 -26.73 17.64
CA PRO A 221 19.83 -26.46 18.24
C PRO A 221 20.84 -25.93 17.21
N TYR A 222 21.75 -25.08 17.69
CA TYR A 222 22.95 -24.74 16.94
C TYR A 222 23.96 -25.89 16.97
N ARG A 223 24.62 -26.16 15.83
CA ARG A 223 25.81 -27.02 15.77
C ARG A 223 26.75 -26.53 14.69
N TRP A 224 28.01 -26.25 15.06
CA TRP A 224 29.05 -25.81 14.12
C TRP A 224 29.17 -26.81 12.96
N GLY A 225 29.17 -26.32 11.73
CA GLY A 225 29.23 -27.15 10.54
C GLY A 225 27.90 -27.76 10.09
N ALA A 226 26.81 -27.62 10.85
CA ALA A 226 25.54 -28.30 10.53
C ALA A 226 24.69 -27.56 9.48
N THR A 227 24.05 -28.35 8.61
CA THR A 227 23.16 -27.89 7.52
C THR A 227 21.75 -28.49 7.63
N GLY A 228 21.32 -28.93 8.81
CA GLY A 228 20.01 -29.56 9.01
C GLY A 228 19.96 -31.08 8.76
N PRO A 229 18.78 -31.70 8.96
CA PRO A 229 17.54 -31.07 9.41
C PRO A 229 17.43 -30.90 10.94
N ALA A 230 18.26 -31.61 11.72
CA ALA A 230 18.17 -31.65 13.18
C ALA A 230 18.84 -30.45 13.88
N ALA A 231 19.85 -29.84 13.26
CA ALA A 231 20.61 -28.71 13.81
C ALA A 231 21.20 -27.86 12.68
N PHE A 232 21.52 -26.60 12.96
CA PHE A 232 22.08 -25.68 11.96
C PHE A 232 23.22 -24.85 12.54
N ASP A 233 24.16 -24.42 11.71
CA ASP A 233 24.94 -23.21 11.97
C ASP A 233 24.41 -22.03 11.15
N CYS A 234 25.00 -20.84 11.33
CA CYS A 234 24.54 -19.60 10.71
C CYS A 234 24.38 -19.72 9.20
N SER A 235 25.45 -20.12 8.51
CA SER A 235 25.49 -20.22 7.05
C SER A 235 24.77 -21.46 6.52
N GLY A 236 24.73 -22.56 7.28
CA GLY A 236 23.97 -23.76 6.95
C GLY A 236 22.46 -23.54 7.01
N LEU A 237 21.98 -22.72 7.96
CA LEU A 237 20.58 -22.29 8.00
C LEU A 237 20.22 -21.46 6.76
N MET A 238 21.05 -20.46 6.42
CA MET A 238 20.82 -19.64 5.22
C MET A 238 20.83 -20.48 3.95
N GLN A 239 21.80 -21.39 3.83
CA GLN A 239 21.92 -22.28 2.68
C GLN A 239 20.63 -23.09 2.45
N ARG A 240 20.05 -23.68 3.50
CA ARG A 240 18.81 -24.44 3.36
C ARG A 240 17.57 -23.57 3.15
N ALA A 241 17.50 -22.41 3.80
CA ALA A 241 16.41 -21.46 3.62
C ALA A 241 16.32 -21.00 2.16
N PHE A 242 17.45 -20.62 1.56
CA PHE A 242 17.48 -20.19 0.17
C PHE A 242 17.37 -21.34 -0.82
N ALA A 243 17.87 -22.54 -0.49
CA ALA A 243 17.63 -23.73 -1.31
C ALA A 243 16.13 -24.05 -1.43
N ALA A 244 15.36 -23.93 -0.33
CA ALA A 244 13.90 -24.04 -0.36
C ALA A 244 13.22 -22.94 -1.20
N ALA A 245 13.93 -21.84 -1.44
CA ALA A 245 13.51 -20.76 -2.30
C ALA A 245 14.08 -20.83 -3.72
N GLY A 246 14.76 -21.91 -4.10
CA GLY A 246 15.35 -22.10 -5.43
C GLY A 246 16.66 -21.34 -5.68
N ILE A 247 17.31 -20.81 -4.62
CA ILE A 247 18.60 -20.13 -4.71
C ILE A 247 19.68 -20.97 -4.03
N THR A 248 20.72 -21.30 -4.79
CA THR A 248 21.88 -22.02 -4.25
C THR A 248 22.84 -21.04 -3.60
N LEU A 249 22.99 -21.15 -2.28
CA LEU A 249 24.02 -20.43 -1.54
C LEU A 249 25.22 -21.34 -1.24
N PRO A 250 26.45 -20.80 -1.31
CA PRO A 250 27.65 -21.53 -0.91
C PRO A 250 27.64 -21.80 0.60
N ARG A 251 28.50 -22.72 1.04
CA ARG A 251 28.44 -23.25 2.39
C ARG A 251 28.80 -22.23 3.47
N THR A 252 29.72 -21.31 3.20
CA THR A 252 30.28 -20.43 4.24
C THR A 252 29.70 -19.02 4.17
N SER A 253 29.56 -18.35 5.31
CA SER A 253 29.08 -16.96 5.38
C SER A 253 29.93 -15.99 4.54
N ARG A 254 31.26 -16.20 4.51
CA ARG A 254 32.18 -15.44 3.64
C ARG A 254 31.85 -15.58 2.16
N GLN A 255 31.58 -16.79 1.69
CA GLN A 255 31.18 -17.02 0.30
C GLN A 255 29.75 -16.54 0.04
N GLN A 256 28.86 -16.63 1.02
CA GLN A 256 27.48 -16.13 0.90
C GLN A 256 27.45 -14.61 0.70
N PHE A 257 28.43 -13.90 1.26
CA PHE A 257 28.59 -12.46 1.05
C PHE A 257 28.90 -12.09 -0.41
N THR A 258 29.43 -13.01 -1.21
CA THR A 258 29.84 -12.74 -2.60
C THR A 258 28.80 -13.18 -3.64
N VAL A 259 27.63 -13.69 -3.23
CA VAL A 259 26.61 -14.21 -4.14
C VAL A 259 25.27 -13.47 -4.01
N GLY A 260 25.07 -12.51 -4.90
CA GLY A 260 23.88 -11.66 -4.95
C GLY A 260 24.26 -10.18 -5.02
N GLN A 261 23.26 -9.33 -4.90
CA GLN A 261 23.45 -7.87 -4.93
C GLN A 261 23.82 -7.35 -3.54
N THR A 262 24.95 -6.64 -3.41
CA THR A 262 25.30 -5.94 -2.17
C THR A 262 24.59 -4.58 -2.12
N LEU A 263 23.90 -4.31 -1.01
CA LEU A 263 23.09 -3.11 -0.83
C LEU A 263 23.41 -2.40 0.50
N PRO A 264 23.24 -1.08 0.59
CA PRO A 264 23.25 -0.36 1.86
C PRO A 264 22.25 -0.96 2.86
N ARG A 265 22.64 -1.07 4.13
CA ARG A 265 21.81 -1.71 5.17
C ARG A 265 20.52 -0.93 5.49
N ASP A 266 20.51 0.38 5.32
CA ASP A 266 19.32 1.22 5.46
C ASP A 266 18.24 0.90 4.40
N GLY A 267 18.64 0.34 3.25
CA GLY A 267 17.76 -0.19 2.21
C GLY A 267 17.39 -1.67 2.36
N ALA A 268 17.72 -2.31 3.49
CA ALA A 268 17.48 -3.73 3.71
C ALA A 268 15.98 -4.06 3.67
N ARG A 269 15.63 -5.15 2.99
CA ARG A 269 14.28 -5.69 2.87
C ARG A 269 14.21 -7.10 3.46
N PRO A 270 13.02 -7.56 3.92
CA PRO A 270 12.84 -8.95 4.33
C PRO A 270 13.41 -9.91 3.28
N GLY A 271 14.27 -10.83 3.72
CA GLY A 271 14.96 -11.77 2.84
C GLY A 271 16.40 -11.38 2.50
N ASP A 272 16.87 -10.18 2.87
CA ASP A 272 18.29 -9.85 2.73
C ASP A 272 19.13 -10.54 3.82
N LEU A 273 20.37 -10.87 3.49
CA LEU A 273 21.36 -11.43 4.41
C LEU A 273 22.15 -10.32 5.11
N VAL A 274 22.24 -10.42 6.43
CA VAL A 274 22.98 -9.51 7.30
C VAL A 274 24.21 -10.23 7.83
N PHE A 275 25.36 -9.55 7.89
CA PHE A 275 26.65 -10.18 8.18
C PHE A 275 27.40 -9.49 9.31
N TRP A 276 28.18 -10.27 10.06
CA TRP A 276 29.14 -9.77 11.04
C TRP A 276 30.55 -10.23 10.71
N ALA A 277 31.51 -9.32 10.87
CA ALA A 277 32.93 -9.48 10.59
C ALA A 277 33.77 -9.09 11.81
N GLY A 278 34.94 -9.72 11.97
CA GLY A 278 35.88 -9.34 13.03
C GLY A 278 36.44 -7.92 12.81
N ASP A 279 36.64 -7.59 11.54
CA ASP A 279 36.94 -6.26 11.02
C ASP A 279 35.86 -5.91 9.98
N PRO A 280 34.94 -4.97 10.26
CA PRO A 280 33.89 -4.54 9.34
C PRO A 280 34.40 -3.97 8.01
N THR A 281 35.68 -3.61 7.91
CA THR A 281 36.28 -3.13 6.66
C THR A 281 36.88 -4.26 5.82
N ASN A 282 36.96 -5.48 6.38
CA ASN A 282 37.55 -6.65 5.73
C ASN A 282 36.55 -7.83 5.68
N PRO A 283 35.85 -8.02 4.54
CA PRO A 283 34.90 -9.13 4.35
C PRO A 283 35.50 -10.53 4.55
N ALA A 284 36.83 -10.69 4.42
CA ALA A 284 37.49 -11.97 4.70
C ALA A 284 37.37 -12.38 6.18
N THR A 285 37.05 -11.45 7.07
CA THR A 285 36.84 -11.69 8.50
C THR A 285 35.38 -11.96 8.89
N ILE A 286 34.47 -12.08 7.91
CA ILE A 286 33.08 -12.47 8.14
C ILE A 286 33.02 -13.82 8.87
N HIS A 287 32.28 -13.85 9.97
CA HIS A 287 32.13 -15.03 10.83
C HIS A 287 30.67 -15.39 11.15
N HIS A 288 29.72 -14.47 10.92
CA HIS A 288 28.30 -14.72 11.15
C HIS A 288 27.42 -14.16 10.03
N VAL A 289 26.27 -14.80 9.82
CA VAL A 289 25.24 -14.39 8.86
C VAL A 289 23.85 -14.68 9.43
N ALA A 290 22.90 -13.79 9.15
CA ALA A 290 21.51 -13.91 9.56
C ALA A 290 20.56 -13.45 8.44
N LEU A 291 19.30 -13.87 8.53
CA LEU A 291 18.24 -13.47 7.62
C LEU A 291 17.49 -12.26 8.16
N TYR A 292 17.45 -11.15 7.43
CA TYR A 292 16.65 -9.99 7.80
C TYR A 292 15.16 -10.26 7.59
N LEU A 293 14.35 -9.90 8.58
CA LEU A 293 12.89 -10.13 8.56
C LEU A 293 12.08 -8.87 8.28
N GLY A 294 12.72 -7.71 8.17
CA GLY A 294 12.05 -6.41 8.27
C GLY A 294 11.96 -5.91 9.71
N ASP A 295 11.52 -4.66 9.87
CA ASP A 295 11.24 -4.03 11.17
C ASP A 295 12.37 -4.15 12.21
N GLY A 296 13.63 -4.14 11.76
CA GLY A 296 14.78 -4.28 12.65
C GLY A 296 14.88 -5.67 13.30
N GLN A 297 14.34 -6.72 12.69
CA GLN A 297 14.42 -8.09 13.19
C GLN A 297 15.26 -9.00 12.29
N ILE A 298 15.91 -9.99 12.89
CA ILE A 298 16.66 -11.05 12.18
C ILE A 298 16.29 -12.44 12.69
N LEU A 299 16.45 -13.44 11.82
CA LEU A 299 16.41 -14.86 12.16
C LEU A 299 17.81 -15.46 11.98
N GLU A 300 18.33 -16.08 13.03
CA GLU A 300 19.71 -16.59 13.08
C GLU A 300 19.82 -17.96 13.74
N ALA A 301 20.86 -18.71 13.36
CA ALA A 301 21.46 -19.77 14.17
C ALA A 301 22.74 -19.20 14.79
N PRO A 302 22.72 -18.73 16.04
CA PRO A 302 23.76 -17.83 16.56
C PRO A 302 25.08 -18.54 16.91
N GLN A 303 25.06 -19.44 17.88
CA GLN A 303 26.24 -20.13 18.41
C GLN A 303 25.82 -21.29 19.33
N SER A 304 26.78 -22.12 19.73
CA SER A 304 26.56 -23.24 20.66
C SER A 304 25.83 -22.80 21.93
N GLY A 305 24.85 -23.60 22.36
CA GLY A 305 24.01 -23.32 23.52
C GLY A 305 22.83 -22.38 23.26
N GLN A 306 22.70 -21.81 22.05
CA GLN A 306 21.57 -20.97 21.68
C GLN A 306 20.84 -21.56 20.46
N PRO A 307 19.50 -21.71 20.51
CA PRO A 307 18.75 -22.27 19.39
C PRO A 307 18.60 -21.26 18.25
N VAL A 308 18.11 -21.75 17.10
CA VAL A 308 17.59 -20.91 16.04
C VAL A 308 16.49 -20.02 16.61
N ARG A 309 16.61 -18.70 16.41
CA ARG A 309 15.74 -17.71 17.05
C ARG A 309 15.51 -16.48 16.19
N ILE A 310 14.50 -15.71 16.57
CA ILE A 310 14.30 -14.34 16.11
C ILE A 310 14.77 -13.39 17.20
N ARG A 311 15.49 -12.33 16.83
CA ARG A 311 15.85 -11.24 17.73
C ARG A 311 15.87 -9.91 16.99
N ALA A 312 15.86 -8.81 17.75
CA ALA A 312 16.14 -7.49 17.19
C ALA A 312 17.60 -7.42 16.66
N LEU A 313 17.77 -6.78 15.51
CA LEU A 313 19.03 -6.32 14.95
C LEU A 313 19.31 -4.93 15.53
N ARG A 314 20.31 -4.83 16.40
CA ARG A 314 20.66 -3.55 17.03
C ARG A 314 21.66 -2.81 16.11
N PRO A 315 21.39 -1.55 15.72
CA PRO A 315 22.21 -0.83 14.74
C PRO A 315 23.70 -0.69 15.06
N GLY A 316 24.06 -0.71 16.35
CA GLY A 316 25.43 -0.55 16.87
C GLY A 316 26.11 -1.85 17.30
N GLU A 317 25.65 -3.02 16.84
CA GLU A 317 26.32 -4.29 17.14
C GLU A 317 27.76 -4.29 16.62
N ARG A 318 28.72 -4.67 17.49
CA ARG A 318 30.13 -4.80 17.11
C ARG A 318 30.26 -5.81 15.97
N GLY A 319 31.01 -5.44 14.93
CA GLY A 319 31.25 -6.32 13.79
C GLY A 319 30.13 -6.31 12.73
N LEU A 320 28.99 -5.68 13.00
CA LEU A 320 27.89 -5.60 12.05
C LEU A 320 28.30 -4.78 10.81
N LEU A 321 28.17 -5.37 9.64
CA LEU A 321 28.51 -4.71 8.39
C LEU A 321 27.49 -3.59 8.04
N PRO A 322 27.92 -2.53 7.32
CA PRO A 322 27.05 -1.44 6.88
C PRO A 322 26.23 -1.81 5.63
N VAL A 323 26.39 -3.03 5.13
CA VAL A 323 25.75 -3.56 3.93
C VAL A 323 25.04 -4.88 4.21
N VAL A 324 24.08 -5.19 3.35
CA VAL A 324 23.40 -6.49 3.27
C VAL A 324 23.61 -7.11 1.89
N VAL A 325 23.36 -8.41 1.75
CA VAL A 325 23.34 -9.09 0.45
C VAL A 325 21.94 -9.58 0.15
N ARG A 326 21.43 -9.28 -1.05
CA ARG A 326 20.17 -9.80 -1.56
C ARG A 326 20.45 -10.99 -2.48
N PRO A 327 20.20 -12.24 -2.05
CA PRO A 327 20.44 -13.41 -2.88
C PRO A 327 19.49 -13.46 -4.08
N GLY A 328 19.99 -13.94 -5.22
CA GLY A 328 19.19 -14.13 -6.44
C GLY A 328 18.92 -12.87 -7.27
N ALA A 329 19.32 -11.70 -6.79
CA ALA A 329 19.48 -10.51 -7.63
C ALA A 329 20.82 -10.59 -8.38
N ALA A 330 20.86 -10.14 -9.63
CA ALA A 330 22.12 -9.98 -10.36
C ALA A 330 23.04 -9.00 -9.61
N ALA A 331 24.32 -9.35 -9.52
CA ALA A 331 25.35 -8.58 -8.82
C ALA A 331 25.70 -7.29 -9.57
#